data_AF-A0A5J5AA12-F1
#
_entry.id   AF-A0A5J5AA12-F1
#
_cell.length_a   1.000
_cell.length_b   1.000
_cell.length_c   1.000
_cell.angle_alpha   90.00
_cell.angle_beta   90.00
_cell.angle_gamma   90.00
#
_symmetry.space_group_name_H-M   'P 1'
#
loop_
_entity.id
_entity.type
_entity.pdbx_description
1 polymer ?
#
loop_
_entity_poly.entity_id
_entity_poly.type
_entity_poly.pdbx_seq_one_letter_code
_entity_poly.pdbx_strand_id
1 'polypeptide(L)'
;MLKIASLMHPKGDIWDLRGESEIAQIFISWTEQQGINSIQFLYVDKNNDYILSDRYGGNPGTKFKTVKLNPPSEFLTRLSGRNIGIGTDAEEGFVASSISFETNKNTYGPFGYRRRKLVTDTDTDTFDFQMGDDKQFAGFHGSTNFGCLESIGVYVKPQSKITKVEREEDHKPSRWIFFPCFKGIR
;
A
#
# COMPACT_ATOMS: atom_id res chain seq x y z
N MET A 1 -7.94 -13.80 3.72
CA MET A 1 -7.19 -12.61 3.25
C MET A 1 -7.92 -12.06 2.04
N LEU A 2 -8.15 -10.76 2.01
CA LEU A 2 -8.73 -10.06 0.86
C LEU A 2 -7.62 -9.82 -0.17
N LYS A 3 -7.88 -10.11 -1.46
CA LYS A 3 -6.95 -9.83 -2.57
C LYS A 3 -7.45 -8.59 -3.30
N ILE A 4 -6.64 -7.53 -3.34
CA ILE A 4 -6.96 -6.26 -4.00
C ILE A 4 -5.93 -6.04 -5.12
N ALA A 5 -6.36 -5.62 -6.31
CA ALA A 5 -5.51 -5.53 -7.51
C ALA A 5 -5.68 -4.20 -8.21
N SER A 6 -4.61 -3.66 -8.82
CA SER A 6 -4.69 -2.43 -9.62
C SER A 6 -5.29 -2.65 -11.00
N LEU A 7 -5.40 -3.90 -11.44
CA LEU A 7 -5.97 -4.27 -12.72
C LEU A 7 -6.77 -5.56 -12.54
N MET A 8 -8.02 -5.57 -13.03
CA MET A 8 -8.92 -6.72 -12.87
C MET A 8 -8.52 -7.91 -13.74
N HIS A 9 -8.05 -7.64 -14.96
CA HIS A 9 -7.75 -8.66 -15.97
C HIS A 9 -6.35 -8.42 -16.56
N PRO A 10 -5.28 -8.75 -15.80
CA PRO A 10 -3.92 -8.70 -16.36
C PRO A 10 -3.76 -9.71 -17.49
N LYS A 11 -2.97 -9.34 -18.51
CA LYS A 11 -2.67 -10.19 -19.67
C LYS A 11 -1.29 -10.85 -19.57
N GLY A 12 -0.40 -10.29 -18.77
CA GLY A 12 0.97 -10.75 -18.58
C GLY A 12 1.14 -11.86 -17.55
N ASP A 13 2.39 -12.21 -17.30
CA ASP A 13 2.76 -13.26 -16.35
C ASP A 13 2.49 -12.82 -14.91
N ILE A 14 1.78 -13.68 -14.17
CA ILE A 14 1.36 -13.41 -12.79
C ILE A 14 2.45 -13.83 -11.81
N TRP A 15 2.68 -12.98 -10.80
CA TRP A 15 3.53 -13.29 -9.65
C TRP A 15 2.76 -13.06 -8.35
N ASP A 16 3.09 -13.84 -7.31
CA ASP A 16 2.33 -13.87 -6.06
C ASP A 16 3.26 -14.10 -4.86
N LEU A 17 3.28 -13.14 -3.93
CA LEU A 17 4.01 -13.16 -2.65
C LEU A 17 3.04 -13.14 -1.46
N ARG A 18 1.93 -13.88 -1.57
CA ARG A 18 0.95 -14.03 -0.50
C ARG A 18 1.60 -14.54 0.78
N GLY A 19 1.35 -13.82 1.88
CA GLY A 19 1.80 -14.21 3.22
C GLY A 19 3.04 -13.44 3.68
N GLU A 20 3.82 -12.89 2.74
CA GLU A 20 5.06 -12.17 3.02
C GLU A 20 4.78 -10.72 3.44
N SER A 21 4.37 -10.55 4.69
CA SER A 21 3.88 -9.28 5.23
C SER A 21 4.97 -8.33 5.74
N GLU A 22 6.12 -8.84 6.15
CA GLU A 22 7.17 -8.03 6.77
C GLU A 22 8.21 -7.58 5.74
N ILE A 23 7.95 -6.46 5.08
CA ILE A 23 8.85 -5.91 4.06
C ILE A 23 9.95 -5.09 4.73
N ALA A 24 11.22 -5.42 4.44
CA ALA A 24 12.39 -4.67 4.89
C ALA A 24 12.90 -3.69 3.82
N GLN A 25 12.91 -4.11 2.55
CA GLN A 25 13.31 -3.24 1.44
C GLN A 25 12.46 -3.45 0.20
N ILE A 26 12.23 -2.35 -0.54
CA ILE A 26 11.64 -2.36 -1.86
C ILE A 26 12.64 -1.75 -2.83
N PHE A 27 13.04 -2.52 -3.83
CA PHE A 27 13.87 -2.06 -4.94
C PHE A 27 12.96 -1.80 -6.13
N ILE A 28 12.93 -0.55 -6.59
CA ILE A 28 12.05 -0.14 -7.69
C ILE A 28 12.86 0.59 -8.77
N SER A 29 12.62 0.24 -10.02
CA SER A 29 13.26 0.86 -11.18
C SER A 29 12.21 1.33 -12.20
N TRP A 30 12.52 2.42 -12.90
CA TRP A 30 11.61 3.00 -13.89
C TRP A 30 12.34 3.82 -14.94
N THR A 31 11.65 4.09 -16.04
CA THR A 31 12.05 5.05 -17.07
C THR A 31 10.95 6.08 -17.27
N GLU A 32 11.29 7.23 -17.87
CA GLU A 32 10.29 8.25 -18.20
C GLU A 32 9.37 7.82 -19.35
N GLN A 33 9.75 6.80 -20.12
CA GLN A 33 9.01 6.38 -21.31
C GLN A 33 8.05 5.21 -21.02
N GLN A 34 8.49 4.24 -20.22
CA GLN A 34 7.79 2.97 -19.99
C GLN A 34 7.11 2.87 -18.61
N GLY A 35 7.35 3.81 -17.69
CA GLY A 35 6.85 3.70 -16.32
C GLY A 35 7.69 2.74 -15.50
N ILE A 36 7.05 1.97 -14.60
CA ILE A 36 7.74 1.04 -13.70
C ILE A 36 8.24 -0.18 -14.48
N ASN A 37 9.56 -0.29 -14.60
CA ASN A 37 10.21 -1.39 -15.32
C ASN A 37 10.28 -2.65 -14.46
N SER A 38 10.71 -2.51 -13.20
CA SER A 38 10.86 -3.65 -12.30
C SER A 38 10.66 -3.30 -10.84
N ILE A 39 10.22 -4.29 -10.07
CA ILE A 39 10.14 -4.23 -8.62
C ILE A 39 10.68 -5.54 -8.00
N GLN A 40 11.34 -5.42 -6.85
CA GLN A 40 11.84 -6.55 -6.08
C GLN A 40 11.74 -6.23 -4.59
N PHE A 41 11.52 -7.25 -3.77
CA PHE A 41 11.29 -7.12 -2.34
C PHE A 41 12.31 -7.93 -1.55
N LEU A 42 12.82 -7.34 -0.47
CA LEU A 42 13.46 -8.06 0.63
C LEU A 42 12.46 -8.10 1.78
N TYR A 43 12.06 -9.29 2.20
CA TYR A 43 11.11 -9.49 3.30
C TYR A 43 11.71 -10.39 4.38
N VAL A 44 11.13 -10.32 5.57
CA VAL A 44 11.48 -11.17 6.71
C VAL A 44 10.51 -12.35 6.71
N ASP A 45 11.05 -13.56 6.65
CA ASP A 45 10.25 -14.79 6.69
C ASP A 45 9.83 -15.14 8.13
N LYS A 46 9.07 -16.23 8.27
CA LYS A 46 8.63 -16.75 9.58
C LYS A 46 9.77 -17.20 10.51
N ASN A 47 10.98 -17.40 9.99
CA ASN A 47 12.16 -17.78 10.75
C ASN A 47 13.02 -16.57 11.13
N ASN A 48 12.57 -15.35 10.82
CA ASN A 48 13.31 -14.10 10.94
C ASN A 48 14.52 -13.97 10.00
N ASP A 49 14.51 -14.71 8.89
CA ASP A 49 15.54 -14.60 7.85
C ASP A 49 15.13 -13.58 6.79
N TYR A 50 16.13 -12.86 6.25
CA TYR A 50 15.91 -11.94 5.15
C TYR A 50 15.93 -12.69 3.82
N ILE A 51 14.77 -12.74 3.16
CA ILE A 51 14.60 -13.43 1.89
C ILE A 51 14.41 -12.40 0.77
N LEU A 52 15.23 -12.52 -0.27
CA LEU A 52 15.12 -11.71 -1.48
C LEU A 52 14.18 -12.43 -2.46
N SER A 53 13.08 -11.77 -2.83
CA SER A 53 12.18 -12.26 -3.88
C SER A 53 12.84 -12.20 -5.26
N ASP A 54 12.20 -12.86 -6.24
CA ASP A 54 12.50 -12.62 -7.64
C ASP A 54 12.29 -11.15 -8.01
N ARG A 55 12.97 -10.71 -9.06
CA ARG A 55 12.69 -9.40 -9.67
C ARG A 55 11.50 -9.55 -10.61
N TYR A 56 10.44 -8.81 -10.35
CA TYR A 56 9.28 -8.76 -11.22
C TYR A 56 9.41 -7.60 -12.20
N GLY A 57 9.28 -7.91 -13.49
CA GLY A 57 9.50 -6.99 -14.60
C GLY A 57 10.83 -7.26 -15.29
N GLY A 58 11.17 -6.41 -16.25
CA GLY A 58 12.34 -6.62 -17.11
C GLY A 58 13.64 -6.13 -16.50
N ASN A 59 14.53 -5.68 -17.38
CA ASN A 59 15.79 -5.08 -16.96
C ASN A 59 15.54 -3.76 -16.19
N PRO A 60 16.38 -3.43 -15.21
CA PRO A 60 16.27 -2.17 -14.48
C PRO A 60 16.24 -0.97 -15.43
N GLY A 61 15.32 -0.04 -15.17
CA GLY A 61 15.26 1.23 -15.90
C GLY A 61 16.45 2.14 -15.59
N THR A 62 16.48 3.31 -16.25
CA THR A 62 17.54 4.32 -16.04
C THR A 62 17.44 5.04 -14.70
N LYS A 63 16.31 4.93 -14.00
CA LYS A 63 16.10 5.45 -12.64
C LYS A 63 15.83 4.31 -11.68
N PHE A 64 16.32 4.43 -10.46
CA PHE A 64 16.23 3.39 -9.44
C PHE A 64 16.13 4.02 -8.04
N LYS A 65 15.38 3.36 -7.15
CA LYS A 65 15.33 3.69 -5.72
C LYS A 65 15.25 2.43 -4.87
N THR A 66 15.98 2.45 -3.75
CA THR A 66 15.73 1.54 -2.64
C THR A 66 14.92 2.27 -1.57
N VAL A 67 13.75 1.73 -1.25
CA VAL A 67 12.97 2.08 -0.06
C VAL A 67 13.39 1.14 1.05
N LYS A 68 13.82 1.71 2.19
CA LYS A 68 14.17 0.94 3.39
C LYS A 68 13.10 1.20 4.44
N LEU A 69 12.52 0.12 4.94
CA LEU A 69 11.55 0.13 6.03
C LEU A 69 12.20 -0.44 7.29
N ASN A 70 11.67 -0.07 8.46
CA ASN A 70 12.12 -0.57 9.75
C ASN A 70 11.09 -1.51 10.41
N PRO A 71 10.89 -2.75 9.91
CA PRO A 71 9.98 -3.70 10.53
C PRO A 71 10.45 -4.11 11.95
N PRO A 72 9.53 -4.46 12.87
CA PRO A 72 8.08 -4.42 12.70
C PRO A 72 7.49 -3.02 12.99
N SER A 73 8.33 -2.02 13.28
CA SER A 73 7.87 -0.69 13.71
C SER A 73 7.31 0.17 12.57
N GLU A 74 7.71 -0.11 11.34
CA GLU A 74 7.27 0.54 10.11
C GLU A 74 6.69 -0.49 9.16
N PHE A 75 5.48 -0.24 8.67
CA PHE A 75 4.71 -1.16 7.84
C PHE A 75 3.82 -0.39 6.88
N LEU A 76 3.43 -1.05 5.78
CA LEU A 76 2.58 -0.45 4.76
C LEU A 76 1.17 -0.22 5.26
N THR A 77 0.67 0.99 5.08
CA THR A 77 -0.70 1.42 5.40
C THR A 77 -1.47 1.75 4.13
N ARG A 78 -0.77 2.14 3.05
CA ARG A 78 -1.41 2.46 1.78
C ARG A 78 -0.50 2.22 0.58
N LEU A 79 -1.10 1.73 -0.51
CA LEU A 79 -0.45 1.57 -1.82
C LEU A 79 -1.29 2.31 -2.85
N SER A 80 -0.71 3.28 -3.54
CA SER A 80 -1.42 4.05 -4.56
C SER A 80 -0.59 4.23 -5.81
N GLY A 81 -1.24 4.55 -6.92
CA GLY A 81 -0.54 4.70 -8.18
C GLY A 81 -1.48 4.86 -9.36
N ARG A 82 -0.93 4.58 -10.55
CA ARG A 82 -1.62 4.74 -11.82
C ARG A 82 -1.17 3.71 -12.82
N ASN A 83 -2.11 3.10 -13.50
CA ASN A 83 -1.89 2.33 -14.71
C ASN A 83 -2.20 3.21 -15.93
N ILE A 84 -1.49 2.97 -17.02
CA ILE A 84 -1.78 3.56 -18.33
C ILE A 84 -1.94 2.45 -19.35
N GLY A 85 -2.92 2.61 -20.23
CA GLY A 85 -2.99 1.83 -21.45
C GLY A 85 -1.77 2.09 -22.34
N ILE A 86 -1.26 1.03 -22.95
CA ILE A 86 -0.22 1.05 -23.98
C ILE A 86 -0.66 0.19 -25.16
N GLY A 87 -0.20 0.56 -26.36
CA GLY A 87 -0.48 -0.20 -27.59
C GLY A 87 -1.35 0.55 -28.60
N THR A 88 -1.53 -0.08 -29.76
CA THR A 88 -2.55 0.25 -30.78
C THR A 88 -3.56 -0.90 -30.83
N ASP A 89 -4.71 -0.71 -31.50
CA ASP A 89 -5.91 -1.57 -31.51
C ASP A 89 -5.72 -3.11 -31.47
N ALA A 90 -4.57 -3.67 -31.87
CA ALA A 90 -4.28 -5.11 -31.84
C ALA A 90 -3.41 -5.60 -30.65
N GLU A 91 -2.66 -4.72 -29.99
CA GLU A 91 -1.72 -5.03 -28.89
C GLU A 91 -1.95 -4.14 -27.65
N GLU A 92 -3.21 -3.93 -27.28
CA GLU A 92 -3.55 -3.18 -26.07
C GLU A 92 -3.11 -3.93 -24.81
N GLY A 93 -2.40 -3.22 -23.94
CA GLY A 93 -2.00 -3.69 -22.61
C GLY A 93 -1.95 -2.54 -21.62
N PHE A 94 -1.61 -2.85 -20.37
CA PHE A 94 -1.42 -1.84 -19.33
C PHE A 94 0.00 -1.91 -18.77
N VAL A 95 0.49 -0.76 -18.31
CA VAL A 95 1.70 -0.70 -17.49
C VAL A 95 1.44 0.15 -16.25
N ALA A 96 2.05 -0.25 -15.14
CA ALA A 96 2.13 0.56 -13.95
C ALA A 96 3.00 1.79 -14.26
N SER A 97 2.37 2.94 -14.46
CA SER A 97 3.07 4.19 -14.77
C SER A 97 3.70 4.84 -13.55
N SER A 98 3.06 4.70 -12.39
CA SER A 98 3.57 5.23 -11.12
C SER A 98 3.07 4.45 -9.92
N ILE A 99 3.90 4.39 -8.87
CA ILE A 99 3.59 3.73 -7.59
C ILE A 99 4.11 4.59 -6.44
N SER A 100 3.29 4.74 -5.40
CA SER A 100 3.62 5.34 -4.11
C SER A 100 3.35 4.33 -3.01
N PHE A 101 4.32 4.16 -2.12
CA PHE A 101 4.19 3.36 -0.90
C PHE A 101 4.06 4.29 0.29
N GLU A 102 3.02 4.10 1.08
CA GLU A 102 2.80 4.86 2.30
C GLU A 102 2.80 3.90 3.50
N THR A 103 3.53 4.30 4.52
CA THR A 103 3.68 3.58 5.78
C THR A 103 3.08 4.39 6.91
N ASN A 104 2.98 3.78 8.08
CA ASN A 104 2.61 4.47 9.31
C ASN A 104 3.63 5.56 9.75
N LYS A 105 4.74 5.73 9.03
CA LYS A 105 5.79 6.72 9.35
C LYS A 105 6.13 7.68 8.21
N ASN A 106 6.02 7.24 6.95
CA ASN A 106 6.54 7.99 5.83
C ASN A 106 5.82 7.66 4.52
N THR A 107 6.00 8.52 3.53
CA THR A 107 5.54 8.31 2.15
C THR A 107 6.74 8.24 1.22
N TYR A 108 6.77 7.20 0.38
CA TYR A 108 7.81 6.93 -0.59
C TYR A 108 7.26 6.98 -2.01
N GLY A 109 7.78 7.89 -2.82
CA GLY A 109 7.33 8.11 -4.19
C GLY A 109 6.58 9.44 -4.37
N PRO A 110 5.77 9.59 -5.43
CA PRO A 110 5.54 8.60 -6.48
C PRO A 110 6.82 8.30 -7.27
N PHE A 111 7.09 7.02 -7.48
CA PHE A 111 8.07 6.54 -8.45
C PHE A 111 7.40 6.34 -9.80
N GLY A 112 8.16 6.39 -10.89
CA GLY A 112 7.62 6.27 -12.24
C GLY A 112 7.50 7.61 -12.97
N TYR A 113 6.64 7.64 -13.97
CA TYR A 113 6.45 8.79 -14.84
C TYR A 113 5.00 9.27 -14.83
N ARG A 114 4.84 10.58 -14.67
CA ARG A 114 3.56 11.26 -14.82
C ARG A 114 3.49 11.83 -16.24
N ARG A 115 2.93 11.06 -17.17
CA ARG A 115 2.61 11.57 -18.52
C ARG A 115 1.69 12.77 -18.36
N ARG A 116 2.07 13.92 -18.92
CA ARG A 116 1.18 15.08 -18.99
C ARG A 116 0.02 14.64 -19.88
N LYS A 117 -1.19 14.67 -19.31
CA LYS A 117 -2.48 14.33 -19.90
C LYS A 117 -2.46 14.56 -21.40
N LEU A 118 -2.33 13.51 -22.21
CA LEU A 118 -2.60 13.65 -23.64
C LEU A 118 -4.13 13.68 -23.77
N VAL A 119 -4.64 14.45 -24.73
CA VAL A 119 -6.06 14.78 -24.87
C VAL A 119 -6.94 13.54 -25.14
N THR A 120 -6.32 12.36 -25.33
CA THR A 120 -6.94 11.04 -25.49
C THR A 120 -6.87 10.15 -24.23
N ASP A 121 -6.66 10.71 -23.03
CA ASP A 121 -6.61 10.02 -21.71
C ASP A 121 -7.96 9.38 -21.30
N THR A 122 -8.51 8.46 -22.09
CA THR A 122 -9.67 7.63 -21.70
C THR A 122 -9.26 6.42 -20.85
N ASP A 123 -7.99 5.99 -20.89
CA ASP A 123 -7.52 4.73 -20.26
C ASP A 123 -6.51 4.96 -19.13
N THR A 124 -6.69 6.02 -18.35
CA THR A 124 -5.85 6.31 -17.18
C THR A 124 -6.57 5.88 -15.92
N ASP A 125 -6.23 4.71 -15.37
CA ASP A 125 -6.83 4.21 -14.15
C ASP A 125 -5.90 4.43 -12.95
N THR A 126 -6.38 5.15 -11.94
CA THR A 126 -5.65 5.36 -10.69
C THR A 126 -6.14 4.38 -9.66
N PHE A 127 -5.21 3.72 -8.97
CA PHE A 127 -5.55 2.82 -7.87
C PHE A 127 -5.11 3.41 -6.53
N ASP A 128 -5.91 3.16 -5.50
CA ASP A 128 -5.65 3.58 -4.13
C ASP A 128 -6.14 2.50 -3.15
N PHE A 129 -5.20 1.79 -2.54
CA PHE A 129 -5.46 0.73 -1.57
C PHE A 129 -5.10 1.22 -0.18
N GLN A 130 -6.13 1.59 0.58
CA GLN A 130 -6.00 1.98 1.98
C GLN A 130 -6.20 0.74 2.85
N MET A 131 -5.14 0.34 3.55
CA MET A 131 -5.09 -0.86 4.39
C MET A 131 -5.25 -0.56 5.89
N GLY A 132 -5.34 0.73 6.25
CA GLY A 132 -5.45 1.19 7.64
C GLY A 132 -4.14 1.08 8.42
N ASP A 133 -4.17 1.52 9.67
CA ASP A 133 -2.99 1.63 10.53
C ASP A 133 -2.72 0.36 11.36
N ASP A 134 -3.47 -0.71 11.11
CA ASP A 134 -3.50 -1.91 11.95
C ASP A 134 -2.67 -3.08 11.42
N LYS A 135 -1.56 -2.79 10.71
CA LYS A 135 -0.65 -3.79 10.13
C LYS A 135 -1.37 -4.86 9.31
N GLN A 136 -2.37 -4.45 8.53
CA GLN A 136 -3.22 -5.40 7.81
C GLN A 136 -2.60 -5.93 6.51
N PHE A 137 -1.51 -5.33 6.03
CA PHE A 137 -0.79 -5.78 4.84
C PHE A 137 -0.31 -7.24 5.01
N ALA A 138 -0.52 -8.05 3.98
CA ALA A 138 -0.32 -9.50 4.02
C ALA A 138 0.40 -10.07 2.79
N GLY A 139 1.15 -9.24 2.07
CA GLY A 139 1.93 -9.64 0.90
C GLY A 139 1.49 -8.94 -0.38
N PHE A 140 2.35 -9.00 -1.39
CA PHE A 140 2.10 -8.44 -2.71
C PHE A 140 1.68 -9.51 -3.71
N HIS A 141 1.04 -9.08 -4.79
CA HIS A 141 0.90 -9.84 -6.03
C HIS A 141 0.85 -8.88 -7.20
N GLY A 142 0.94 -9.39 -8.41
CA GLY A 142 0.78 -8.56 -9.60
C GLY A 142 1.06 -9.33 -10.87
N SER A 143 1.36 -8.57 -11.92
CA SER A 143 1.67 -9.13 -13.22
C SER A 143 2.74 -8.33 -13.94
N THR A 144 3.41 -8.96 -14.90
CA THR A 144 4.43 -8.34 -15.74
C THR A 144 4.11 -8.59 -17.19
N ASN A 145 4.16 -7.54 -18.00
CA ASN A 145 3.87 -7.60 -19.42
C ASN A 145 4.85 -6.71 -20.18
N PHE A 146 5.22 -7.08 -21.41
CA PHE A 146 6.18 -6.35 -22.24
C PHE A 146 7.50 -5.97 -21.53
N GLY A 147 7.98 -6.83 -20.62
CA GLY A 147 9.17 -6.58 -19.82
C GLY A 147 9.05 -5.42 -18.83
N CYS A 148 7.83 -5.01 -18.48
CA CYS A 148 7.54 -3.99 -17.48
C CYS A 148 6.55 -4.53 -16.43
N LEU A 149 6.35 -3.78 -15.36
CA LEU A 149 5.32 -4.08 -14.39
C LEU A 149 3.95 -3.70 -14.99
N GLU A 150 3.06 -4.68 -15.17
CA GLU A 150 1.71 -4.45 -15.71
C GLU A 150 0.75 -4.04 -14.58
N SER A 151 0.76 -4.79 -13.48
CA SER A 151 -0.10 -4.52 -12.33
C SER A 151 0.58 -4.84 -11.00
N ILE A 152 0.07 -4.23 -9.94
CA ILE A 152 0.46 -4.51 -8.56
C ILE A 152 -0.80 -4.52 -7.68
N GLY A 153 -0.78 -5.39 -6.69
CA GLY A 153 -1.86 -5.54 -5.73
C GLY A 153 -1.35 -6.01 -4.39
N VAL A 154 -2.25 -5.99 -3.42
CA VAL A 154 -1.94 -6.34 -2.03
C VAL A 154 -2.91 -7.40 -1.53
N TYR A 155 -2.42 -8.23 -0.63
CA TYR A 155 -3.25 -9.01 0.27
C TYR A 155 -3.47 -8.25 1.56
N VAL A 156 -4.69 -8.29 2.09
CA VAL A 156 -5.07 -7.65 3.35
C VAL A 156 -5.68 -8.69 4.29
N LYS A 157 -5.19 -8.73 5.54
CA LYS A 157 -5.75 -9.56 6.62
C LYS A 157 -6.79 -8.74 7.41
N PRO A 158 -8.03 -9.26 7.57
CA PRO A 158 -9.00 -8.63 8.46
C PRO A 158 -8.45 -8.56 9.89
N GLN A 159 -8.77 -7.50 10.62
CA GLN A 159 -8.48 -7.46 12.04
C GLN A 159 -9.27 -8.54 12.77
N SER A 160 -8.59 -9.32 13.61
CA SER A 160 -9.25 -10.31 14.47
C SER A 160 -9.85 -9.69 15.73
N LYS A 161 -9.52 -8.43 16.05
CA LYS A 161 -10.01 -7.69 17.22
C LYS A 161 -10.32 -6.25 16.82
N ILE A 162 -11.59 -5.86 16.92
CA ILE A 162 -11.98 -4.46 16.89
C ILE A 162 -11.68 -3.93 18.29
N THR A 163 -10.69 -3.04 18.44
CA THR A 163 -10.47 -2.31 19.69
C THR A 163 -11.73 -1.49 19.90
N LYS A 164 -12.57 -1.87 20.88
CA LYS A 164 -13.68 -1.01 21.31
C LYS A 164 -13.02 0.29 21.77
N VAL A 165 -13.34 1.40 21.09
CA VAL A 165 -13.07 2.72 21.64
C VAL A 165 -13.82 2.76 22.96
N GLU A 166 -13.09 2.63 24.06
CA GLU A 166 -13.64 2.88 25.39
C GLU A 166 -14.05 4.35 25.37
N ARG A 167 -15.36 4.59 25.25
CA ARG A 167 -15.90 5.91 25.56
C ARG A 167 -15.55 6.14 27.02
N GLU A 168 -14.67 7.10 27.24
CA GLU A 168 -14.41 7.69 28.54
C GLU A 168 -15.78 8.04 29.14
N GLU A 169 -16.25 7.24 30.10
CA GLU A 169 -17.47 7.54 30.81
C GLU A 169 -17.25 8.85 31.53
N ASP A 170 -18.02 9.86 31.12
CA ASP A 170 -18.05 11.19 31.70
C ASP A 170 -17.97 11.13 33.23
N HIS A 171 -17.08 11.96 33.76
CA HIS A 171 -16.86 12.18 35.17
C HIS A 171 -18.18 12.27 35.94
N LYS A 172 -18.43 11.28 36.80
CA LYS A 172 -19.49 11.30 37.80
C LYS A 172 -19.32 12.55 38.69
N PRO A 173 -20.28 13.49 38.76
CA PRO A 173 -20.12 14.63 39.64
C PRO A 173 -20.11 14.16 41.10
N SER A 174 -19.04 14.51 41.79
CA SER A 174 -18.80 14.29 43.20
C SER A 174 -19.87 14.96 44.07
N ARG A 175 -20.50 14.14 44.94
CA ARG A 175 -21.16 14.46 46.22
C ARG A 175 -21.87 15.82 46.33
N TRP A 176 -23.20 15.77 46.37
CA TRP A 176 -24.04 16.79 47.02
C TRP A 176 -23.60 16.98 48.47
N ILE A 177 -23.06 18.16 48.80
CA ILE A 177 -22.92 18.61 50.18
C ILE A 177 -24.29 19.16 50.59
N PHE A 178 -25.00 18.42 51.44
CA PHE A 178 -26.16 18.94 52.15
C PHE A 178 -25.68 19.97 53.17
N PHE A 179 -26.06 21.25 52.98
CA PHE A 179 -26.01 22.24 54.06
C PHE A 179 -27.25 22.05 54.95
N PRO A 180 -27.11 21.78 56.26
CA PRO A 180 -28.25 21.84 57.16
C PRO A 180 -28.66 23.30 57.37
N CYS A 181 -29.94 23.57 57.10
CA CYS A 181 -30.58 24.86 57.38
C CYS A 181 -30.46 25.19 58.88
N PHE A 182 -29.89 26.35 59.19
CA PHE A 182 -29.76 26.86 60.55
C PHE A 182 -31.15 27.14 61.14
N LYS A 183 -31.41 26.58 62.33
CA LYS A 183 -32.53 26.96 63.19
C LYS A 183 -32.34 28.41 63.64
N GLY A 184 -33.22 29.30 63.19
CA GLY A 184 -33.43 30.59 63.85
C GLY A 184 -34.36 30.42 65.04
N ILE A 185 -33.86 30.69 66.24
CA ILE A 185 -34.65 30.90 67.46
C ILE A 185 -34.55 32.39 67.81
N ARG A 186 -35.65 33.12 67.67
CA ARG A 186 -36.28 33.94 68.71
C ARG A 186 -37.61 34.48 68.21
#